data_AF-A0A967YX24-F1
#
_entry.id   AF-A0A967YX24-F1
#
_cell.length_a   1.000
_cell.length_b   1.000
_cell.length_c   1.000
_cell.angle_alpha   90.00
_cell.angle_beta   90.00
_cell.angle_gamma   90.00
#
_symmetry.space_group_name_H-M   'P 1'
#
loop_
_entity.id
_entity.type
_entity.pdbx_description
1 polymer ?
#
loop_
_entity_poly.entity_id
_entity_poly.type
_entity_poly.pdbx_seq_one_letter_code
_entity_poly.pdbx_strand_id
1 'polypeptide(L)' 'MNYSGQLAGVIREQTGVLVDHYVLKYSGLPMSSDQVYSAIELILQEKATNRQVLTDGS' A
#
# COMPACT_ATOMS: atom_id res chain seq x y z
N MET A 1 9.72 -0.98 4.33
CA MET A 1 8.37 -0.54 4.77
C MET A 1 7.51 -1.72 5.20
N ASN A 2 6.64 -1.52 6.19
CA ASN A 2 6.11 -2.60 7.03
C ASN A 2 5.29 -3.68 6.26
N TYR A 3 5.07 -4.82 6.93
CA TYR A 3 4.26 -5.93 6.40
C TYR A 3 2.76 -5.80 6.69
N SER A 4 2.38 -5.21 7.82
CA SER A 4 1.02 -5.28 8.36
C SER A 4 0.16 -4.02 8.14
N GLY A 5 0.69 -2.95 7.56
CA GLY A 5 -0.04 -1.69 7.40
C GLY A 5 -0.33 -0.99 8.73
N GLN A 6 0.64 -0.95 9.66
CA GLN A 6 0.46 -0.49 11.05
C GLN A 6 -0.25 0.86 11.19
N LEU A 7 0.02 1.81 10.28
CA LEU A 7 -0.66 3.12 10.27
C LEU A 7 -2.17 3.00 10.07
N ALA A 8 -2.63 2.07 9.22
CA ALA A 8 -4.05 1.80 9.06
C ALA A 8 -4.68 1.28 10.35
N GLY A 9 -3.93 0.51 11.15
CA GLY A 9 -4.34 0.09 12.49
C GLY A 9 -4.59 1.28 13.42
N VAL A 10 -3.66 2.25 13.42
CA VAL A 10 -3.80 3.49 14.22
C VAL A 10 -4.97 4.34 13.71
N ILE A 11 -5.14 4.51 12.40
CA ILE A 11 -6.27 5.24 11.83
C ILE A 11 -7.60 4.61 12.29
N ARG A 12 -7.71 3.28 12.19
CA ARG A 12 -8.89 2.55 12.64
C ARG A 12 -9.14 2.73 14.14
N GLU A 13 -8.09 2.65 14.95
CA GLU A 13 -8.19 2.82 16.41
C GLU A 13 -8.71 4.22 16.78
N GLN A 14 -8.16 5.26 16.14
CA GLN A 14 -8.44 6.65 16.51
C GLN A 14 -9.73 7.19 15.88
N THR A 15 -10.16 6.65 14.73
CA THR A 15 -11.25 7.23 13.94
C THR A 15 -12.39 6.25 13.61
N GLY A 16 -12.17 4.95 13.77
CA GLY A 16 -13.09 3.91 13.31
C GLY A 16 -13.11 3.71 11.79
N VAL A 17 -12.38 4.51 11.01
CA VAL A 17 -12.33 4.41 9.56
C VAL A 17 -11.51 3.20 9.13
N LEU A 18 -12.06 2.39 8.22
CA LEU A 18 -11.36 1.29 7.59
C LEU A 18 -10.61 1.78 6.35
N VAL A 19 -9.40 1.28 6.15
CA VAL A 19 -8.61 1.53 4.94
C VAL A 19 -8.87 0.38 3.98
N ASP A 20 -9.35 0.69 2.77
CA ASP A 20 -9.76 -0.33 1.78
C ASP A 20 -8.58 -0.92 0.99
N HIS A 21 -7.56 -0.11 0.71
CA HIS A 21 -6.40 -0.50 -0.10
C HIS A 21 -5.07 -0.29 0.63
N TYR A 22 -4.20 -1.29 0.55
CA TYR A 22 -2.88 -1.30 1.18
C TYR A 22 -1.78 -1.42 0.12
N VAL A 23 -0.96 -0.38 -0.04
CA VAL A 23 0.28 -0.43 -0.82
C VAL A 23 1.46 -0.53 0.15
N LEU A 24 2.18 -1.65 0.12
CA LEU A 24 3.22 -2.00 1.10
C LEU A 24 4.54 -2.36 0.41
N LYS A 25 5.67 -2.17 1.10
CA LYS A 25 7.01 -2.53 0.56
C LYS A 25 7.96 -2.98 1.65
N TYR A 26 8.25 -4.27 1.84
CA TYR A 26 9.16 -4.74 2.89
C TYR A 26 10.53 -5.20 2.39
N SER A 27 10.91 -4.85 1.16
CA SER A 27 12.20 -5.21 0.54
C SER A 27 13.41 -4.39 1.01
N GLY A 28 13.28 -3.57 2.04
CA GLY A 28 14.36 -2.71 2.57
C GLY A 28 14.69 -1.48 1.73
N LEU A 29 14.36 -1.47 0.43
CA LEU A 29 14.57 -0.33 -0.46
C LEU A 29 13.47 0.74 -0.33
N PRO A 30 13.78 2.02 -0.59
CA PRO A 30 12.79 3.09 -0.71
C PRO A 30 11.76 2.80 -1.79
N MET A 31 10.51 3.22 -1.63
CA MET A 31 9.52 3.17 -2.73
C MET A 31 9.92 4.19 -3.81
N SER A 32 9.84 3.79 -5.09
CA SER A 32 9.98 4.74 -6.20
C SER A 32 8.63 5.37 -6.55
N SER A 33 8.66 6.54 -7.20
CA SER A 33 7.46 7.21 -7.72
C SER A 33 6.67 6.32 -8.66
N ASP A 34 7.37 5.61 -9.55
CA ASP A 34 6.76 4.81 -10.61
C ASP A 34 6.03 3.59 -10.04
N GLN A 35 6.59 2.99 -8.98
CA GLN A 35 5.95 1.91 -8.24
C GLN A 35 4.64 2.37 -7.60
N VAL A 36 4.67 3.54 -6.96
CA VAL A 36 3.48 4.10 -6.30
C VAL A 36 2.42 4.49 -7.34
N TYR A 37 2.84 5.11 -8.45
CA TYR A 37 1.96 5.48 -9.55
C TYR A 37 1.23 4.28 -10.12
N SER A 38 1.97 3.21 -10.45
CA SER A 38 1.40 1.98 -11.02
C SER A 38 0.42 1.31 -10.05
N ALA A 39 0.73 1.30 -8.75
CA ALA A 39 -0.16 0.76 -7.73
C ALA A 39 -1.46 1.55 -7.62
N ILE A 40 -1.39 2.89 -7.65
CA ILE A 40 -2.57 3.76 -7.61
C ILE A 40 -3.41 3.60 -8.87
N GLU A 41 -2.80 3.52 -10.05
CA GLU A 41 -3.51 3.29 -11.31
C GLU A 41 -4.32 1.98 -11.27
N LEU A 42 -3.74 0.90 -10.74
CA LEU A 42 -4.45 -0.37 -10.56
C LEU A 42 -5.63 -0.26 -9.59
N ILE A 43 -5.50 0.53 -8.52
CA ILE A 43 -6.61 0.80 -7.58
C ILE A 43 -7.73 1.55 -8.30
N LEU A 44 -7.40 2.61 -9.03
CA LEU A 44 -8.39 3.41 -9.78
C LEU A 44 -9.10 2.61 -10.87
N GLN A 45 -8.43 1.61 -11.46
CA GLN A 45 -9.01 0.71 -12.45
C GLN A 45 -9.81 -0.45 -11.83
N GLU A 46 -9.96 -0.51 -10.50
CA GLU A 46 -10.57 -1.64 -9.76
C GLU A 46 -9.89 -2.99 -10.04
N LYS A 47 -8.61 -2.96 -10.45
CA LYS A 47 -7.79 -4.14 -10.74
C LYS A 47 -6.80 -4.49 -9.63
N ALA A 48 -6.66 -3.60 -8.64
CA ALA A 48 -5.78 -3.86 -7.51
C ALA A 48 -6.42 -4.83 -6.52
N THR A 49 -5.60 -5.72 -5.97
CA THR A 49 -5.94 -6.46 -4.77
C THR A 49 -5.99 -5.51 -3.56
N ASN A 50 -6.79 -5.85 -2.53
CA ASN A 50 -6.82 -5.08 -1.28
C ASN A 50 -5.42 -4.86 -0.68
N ARG A 51 -4.50 -5.79 -0.91
CA ARG A 51 -3.10 -5.68 -0.51
C ARG A 51 -2.19 -5.84 -1.71
N GLN A 52 -1.46 -4.79 -2.04
CA GLN A 52 -0.45 -4.75 -3.08
C GLN A 52 0.93 -4.57 -2.46
N VAL A 53 1.83 -5.50 -2.78
CA VAL A 53 3.21 -5.45 -2.30
C VAL A 53 4.11 -5.04 -3.45
N LEU A 54 4.90 -3.98 -3.25
CA LEU A 54 5.88 -3.52 -4.22
C LEU A 54 7.13 -4.42 -4.13
N THR A 55 7.26 -5.32 -5.11
CA THR A 55 8.37 -6.29 -5.20
C THR A 55 9.48 -5.88 -6.16
N ASP A 56 9.17 -5.01 -7.12
CA ASP A 56 10.01 -4.86 -8.31
C ASP A 56 11.12 -3.82 -8.06
N GLY A 57 12.38 -4.22 -8.02
CA GLY A 57 13.50 -3.29 -8.02
C GLY A 57 13.95 -3.04 -9.45
N SER A 58 13.52 -1.95 -10.06
CA SER A 58 14.25 -1.37 -11.20
C SER A 58 15.42 -0.52 -10.72
#